data_AF-A0A8T6VNW2-F1
#
_entry.id   AF-A0A8T6VNW2-F1
#
_cell.length_a   1.000
_cell.length_b   1.000
_cell.length_c   1.000
_cell.angle_alpha   90.00
_cell.angle_beta   90.00
_cell.angle_gamma   90.00
#
_symmetry.space_group_name_H-M   'P 1'
#
loop_
_entity.id
_entity.type
_entity.pdbx_description
1 polymer ?
#
loop_
_entity_poly.entity_id
_entity_poly.type
_entity_poly.pdbx_seq_one_letter_code
_entity_poly.pdbx_strand_id
1 'polypeptide(L)' 'MGLRYDTIIGPIRFDVGYALNPERGIRRVQFFISIGQAF' A
#
# COMPACT_ATOMS: atom_id res chain seq x y z
N MET A 1 1.44 8.31 -1.10
CA MET A 1 2.75 8.27 -0.41
C MET A 1 3.00 6.85 0.03
N GLY A 2 4.25 6.36 -0.05
CA GLY A 2 4.60 4.98 0.27
C GLY A 2 5.70 4.89 1.32
N LEU A 3 5.58 3.93 2.23
CA LEU A 3 6.57 3.58 3.24
C LEU A 3 7.03 2.14 2.97
N ARG A 4 8.35 1.95 2.92
CA ARG A 4 8.98 0.63 2.80
C ARG A 4 9.78 0.35 4.06
N TYR A 5 9.61 -0.83 4.62
CA TYR A 5 10.35 -1.30 5.79
C TYR A 5 10.89 -2.71 5.52
N ASP A 6 12.20 -2.87 5.58
CA ASP A 6 12.83 -4.17 5.35
C ASP A 6 12.80 -4.97 6.66
N THR A 7 12.18 -6.16 6.62
CA THR A 7 12.14 -7.08 7.77
C THR A 7 12.95 -8.34 7.48
N ILE A 8 13.20 -9.14 8.52
CA ILE A 8 13.92 -10.42 8.43
C ILE A 8 13.23 -11.40 7.47
N ILE A 9 11.88 -11.31 7.34
CA ILE A 9 11.07 -12.18 6.47
C ILE A 9 10.81 -11.58 5.08
N GLY A 10 11.35 -10.39 4.80
CA GLY A 10 11.21 -9.70 3.53
C GLY A 10 10.73 -8.25 3.67
N PRO A 11 10.72 -7.48 2.57
CA PRO A 11 10.33 -6.08 2.59
C PRO A 11 8.80 -5.93 2.74
N ILE A 12 8.37 -5.21 3.77
CA ILE A 12 6.97 -4.78 3.93
C ILE A 12 6.81 -3.41 3.28
N ARG A 13 5.77 -3.26 2.47
CA ARG A 13 5.41 -2.01 1.81
C ARG A 13 4.01 -1.58 2.19
N PHE A 14 3.88 -0.33 2.61
CA PHE A 14 2.62 0.32 2.93
C PHE A 14 2.45 1.54 2.03
N ASP A 15 1.43 1.56 1.17
CA ASP A 15 1.14 2.71 0.33
C ASP A 15 -0.25 3.27 0.64
N VAL A 16 -0.33 4.60 0.63
CA VAL A 16 -1.60 5.34 0.66
C VAL A 16 -1.81 5.98 -0.70
N GLY A 17 -2.87 5.56 -1.38
CA GLY A 17 -3.34 6.10 -2.64
C GLY A 17 -4.52 7.04 -2.45
N TYR A 18 -4.62 8.06 -3.31
CA TYR A 18 -5.78 8.94 -3.38
C TYR A 18 -6.39 8.89 -4.78
N ALA A 19 -7.62 8.43 -4.87
CA ALA A 19 -8.38 8.37 -6.11
C ALA A 19 -8.86 9.79 -6.50
N LEU A 20 -8.32 10.29 -7.60
CA LEU A 20 -8.68 11.59 -8.16
C LEU A 20 -10.12 11.59 -8.69
N ASN A 21 -10.55 10.48 -9.30
CA ASN A 21 -11.92 10.28 -9.78
C ASN A 21 -12.49 8.95 -9.25
N PRO A 22 -13.00 8.91 -8.00
CA PRO A 22 -13.57 7.69 -7.42
C PRO A 22 -14.94 7.38 -8.03
N GLU A 23 -15.24 6.10 -8.18
CA GLU A 23 -16.59 5.65 -8.50
C GLU A 23 -17.55 5.93 -7.33
N ARG A 24 -18.84 6.12 -7.64
CA ARG A 24 -19.86 6.46 -6.65
C ARG A 24 -19.94 5.36 -5.58
N GLY A 25 -19.71 5.75 -4.32
CA GLY A 25 -19.71 4.83 -3.18
C GLY A 25 -18.32 4.32 -2.76
N ILE A 26 -17.26 4.62 -3.51
CA ILE A 26 -15.88 4.23 -3.15
C ILE A 26 -15.15 5.37 -2.44
N ARG A 27 -14.43 5.03 -1.36
CA ARG A 27 -13.61 5.99 -0.61
C ARG A 27 -12.41 6.45 -1.47
N ARG A 28 -12.14 7.74 -1.45
CA ARG A 28 -11.01 8.35 -2.18
C ARG A 28 -9.66 7.90 -1.65
N VAL A 29 -9.53 7.74 -0.34
CA VAL A 29 -8.30 7.27 0.30
C VAL A 29 -8.30 5.75 0.33
N GLN A 30 -7.23 5.16 -0.19
CA GLN A 30 -7.04 3.71 -0.27
C GLN A 30 -5.70 3.33 0.36
N PHE A 31 -5.68 2.21 1.06
CA PHE A 31 -4.51 1.66 1.73
C PHE A 31 -4.09 0.36 1.04
N PHE A 32 -2.80 0.24 0.73
CA PHE A 32 -2.22 -0.93 0.10
C PHE A 32 -1.11 -1.47 0.99
N ILE A 33 -1.12 -2.78 1.23
CA ILE A 33 -0.10 -3.48 2.00
C ILE A 33 0.45 -4.59 1.13
N SER A 34 1.77 -4.67 1.01
CA SER A 34 2.45 -5.74 0.29
C SER A 34 3.58 -6.30 1.14
N ILE A 35 3.71 -7.62 1.13
CA ILE A 35 4.80 -8.34 1.79
C ILE A 35 5.61 -8.99 0.68
N GLY A 36 6.83 -8.48 0.47
CA GLY A 36 7.78 -9.10 -0.43
C GLY A 36 8.32 -10.39 0.18
N GLN A 37 8.52 -11.40 -0.65
CA GLN A 37 9.09 -12.68 -0.21
C GLN A 37 10.60 -12.51 0.06
N ALA A 38 11.07 -12.90 1.24
CA ALA A 38 12.49 -13.18 1.45
C ALA A 38 12.85 -14.54 0.83
N PHE A 39 13.99 -14.59 0.14
CA PHE A 39 14.57 -15.80 -0.44
C PHE A 39 15.45 -16.51 0.58
#